data_AF-A2EP66-F1
#
_entry.id   AF-A2EP66-F1
#
_cell.length_a   1.000
_cell.length_b   1.000
_cell.length_c   1.000
_cell.angle_alpha   90.00
_cell.angle_beta   90.00
_cell.angle_gamma   90.00
#
_symmetry.space_group_name_H-M   'P 1'
#
loop_
_entity.id
_entity.type
_entity.pdbx_description
1 polymer ?
#
loop_
_entity_poly.entity_id
_entity_poly.type
_entity_poly.pdbx_seq_one_letter_code
_entity_poly.pdbx_strand_id
1 'polypeptide(L)'
;MDRNSFLAPPNQTESFNLKSRMYLQLCDQCKQYTLKQKCPRCGGQTRSAHPARFSPEDKNSAERIQTKAKFNLLPYQQPDIEY
;
A
#
# COMPACT_ATOMS: atom_id res chain seq x y z
N MET A 1 -17.08 53.15 1.71
CA MET A 1 -16.76 52.34 2.91
C MET A 1 -16.22 51.02 2.40
N ASP A 2 -14.93 51.02 2.13
CA ASP A 2 -14.16 49.83 1.83
C ASP A 2 -14.06 48.91 3.05
N ARG A 3 -13.61 47.68 2.79
CA ARG A 3 -13.29 46.58 3.72
C ARG A 3 -14.41 45.57 3.92
N ASN A 4 -14.44 44.58 3.02
CA ASN A 4 -14.11 43.23 3.48
C ASN A 4 -13.64 42.38 2.31
N SER A 5 -12.36 42.57 2.00
CA SER A 5 -11.47 41.57 1.43
C SER A 5 -11.48 40.33 2.33
N PHE A 6 -12.41 39.41 2.08
CA PHE A 6 -12.27 38.03 2.56
C PHE A 6 -11.16 37.39 1.73
N LEU A 7 -9.91 37.62 2.17
CA LEU A 7 -8.78 36.77 1.87
C LEU A 7 -9.17 35.36 2.32
N ALA A 8 -9.57 34.51 1.37
CA ALA A 8 -9.63 33.08 1.63
C ALA A 8 -8.22 32.65 2.06
N PRO A 9 -8.06 31.97 3.22
CA PRO A 9 -6.76 31.53 3.68
C PRO A 9 -6.13 30.57 2.65
N PRO A 10 -4.80 30.58 2.57
CA PRO A 10 -4.04 29.92 1.50
C PRO A 10 -4.42 28.45 1.39
N ASN A 11 -4.51 27.96 0.15
CA ASN A 11 -4.50 26.53 -0.17
C ASN A 11 -3.50 25.85 0.75
N GLN A 12 -4.00 25.04 1.68
CA GLN A 12 -3.18 24.12 2.44
C GLN A 12 -2.70 23.09 1.43
N THR A 13 -1.62 23.42 0.71
CA THR A 13 -0.77 22.40 0.10
C THR A 13 -0.15 21.65 1.25
N GLU A 14 -0.91 20.69 1.78
CA GLU A 14 -0.40 19.71 2.72
C GLU A 14 0.91 19.19 2.13
N SER A 15 1.97 19.38 2.88
CA SER A 15 3.32 18.95 2.55
C SER A 15 3.29 17.44 2.34
N PHE A 16 3.12 17.01 1.09
CA PHE A 16 3.12 15.61 0.73
C PHE A 16 4.53 15.06 0.96
N ASN A 17 4.70 14.51 2.16
CA ASN A 17 5.81 13.69 2.61
C ASN A 17 6.34 12.84 1.45
N LEU A 18 7.59 13.10 1.01
CA LEU A 18 8.27 12.40 -0.08
C LEU A 18 8.73 11.00 0.36
N LYS A 19 7.85 10.23 1.00
CA LYS A 19 8.05 8.80 1.21
C LYS A 19 7.73 8.11 -0.10
N SER A 20 8.76 7.79 -0.89
CA SER A 20 8.78 6.88 -2.04
C SER A 20 7.39 6.63 -2.65
N ARG A 21 6.89 7.58 -3.44
CA ARG A 21 5.53 7.54 -4.01
C ARG A 21 5.38 6.34 -4.95
N MET A 22 4.85 5.24 -4.43
CA MET A 22 4.39 4.12 -5.23
C MET A 22 3.06 4.50 -5.87
N TYR A 23 3.12 5.02 -7.10
CA TYR A 23 1.94 5.58 -7.78
C TYR A 23 0.93 4.50 -8.21
N LEU A 24 1.43 3.35 -8.65
CA LEU A 24 0.56 2.27 -9.13
C LEU A 24 -0.04 1.47 -7.98
N GLN A 25 -1.38 1.44 -7.94
CA GLN A 25 -2.18 0.68 -6.99
C GLN A 25 -2.89 -0.47 -7.70
N LEU A 26 -3.12 -1.57 -6.96
CA LEU A 26 -3.82 -2.77 -7.40
C LEU A 26 -5.03 -3.00 -6.49
N CYS A 27 -6.19 -3.28 -7.07
CA CYS A 27 -7.36 -3.71 -6.30
C CYS A 27 -7.28 -5.20 -5.95
N ASP A 28 -7.45 -5.56 -4.68
CA ASP A 28 -7.40 -6.96 -4.24
C ASP A 28 -8.60 -7.80 -4.72
N GLN A 29 -9.75 -7.15 -5.00
CA GLN A 29 -10.98 -7.83 -5.41
C GLN A 29 -11.03 -8.11 -6.92
N CYS A 30 -10.78 -7.09 -7.74
CA CYS A 30 -10.93 -7.19 -9.20
C CYS A 30 -9.61 -7.20 -9.97
N LYS A 31 -8.46 -7.09 -9.27
CA LYS A 31 -7.11 -7.06 -9.86
C LYS A 31 -6.87 -5.96 -10.90
N GLN A 32 -7.72 -4.92 -10.92
CA GLN A 32 -7.54 -3.76 -11.80
C GLN A 32 -6.48 -2.82 -11.22
N TYR A 33 -5.56 -2.39 -12.07
CA TYR A 33 -4.60 -1.33 -11.73
C TYR A 33 -5.24 0.05 -11.79
N THR A 34 -4.87 0.92 -10.85
CA THR A 34 -5.39 2.27 -10.72
C THR A 34 -4.37 3.18 -10.03
N LEU A 35 -4.53 4.49 -10.15
CA LEU A 35 -3.76 5.49 -9.40
C LEU A 35 -4.54 6.03 -8.19
N LYS A 36 -5.83 5.66 -8.06
CA LYS A 36 -6.72 6.07 -6.98
C LYS A 36 -6.63 5.08 -5.81
N GLN A 37 -6.87 5.56 -4.59
CA GLN A 37 -6.91 4.74 -3.37
C GLN A 37 -8.11 3.80 -3.26
N LYS A 38 -9.16 4.06 -4.05
CA LYS A 38 -10.34 3.21 -4.17
C LYS A 38 -10.49 2.75 -5.60
N CYS A 39 -10.87 1.49 -5.79
CA CYS A 39 -11.09 0.94 -7.11
C CYS A 39 -12.31 1.60 -7.79
N PRO A 40 -12.17 2.16 -9.00
CA PRO A 40 -13.30 2.76 -9.71
C PRO A 40 -14.33 1.75 -10.22
N ARG A 41 -13.96 0.47 -10.34
CA ARG A 41 -14.86 -0.59 -10.86
C ARG A 41 -15.71 -1.22 -9.76
N CYS A 42 -15.08 -1.67 -8.66
CA CYS A 42 -15.77 -2.42 -7.61
C CYS A 42 -15.84 -1.70 -6.26
N GLY A 43 -15.27 -0.50 -6.13
CA GLY A 43 -15.24 0.26 -4.88
C GLY A 43 -14.30 -0.31 -3.80
N GLY A 44 -13.65 -1.46 -4.04
CA GLY A 44 -12.73 -2.08 -3.10
C GLY A 44 -11.48 -1.25 -2.80
N GLN A 45 -10.86 -1.53 -1.65
CA GLN A 45 -9.59 -0.94 -1.24
C GLN A 45 -8.49 -1.36 -2.23
N THR A 46 -7.57 -0.44 -2.52
CA THR A 46 -6.39 -0.73 -3.33
C THR A 46 -5.14 -0.76 -2.47
N ARG A 47 -4.15 -1.56 -2.88
CA ARG A 47 -2.81 -1.63 -2.27
C ARG A 47 -1.74 -1.25 -3.27
N SER A 48 -0.54 -0.92 -2.80
CA SER A 48 0.60 -0.71 -3.70
C SER A 48 0.84 -1.95 -4.56
N ALA A 49 0.97 -1.74 -5.87
CA ALA A 49 1.28 -2.80 -6.82
C ALA A 49 2.77 -3.18 -6.81
N HIS A 50 3.62 -2.34 -6.23
CA HIS A 50 5.06 -2.54 -6.27
C HIS A 50 5.50 -3.51 -5.16
N PRO A 51 6.48 -4.39 -5.45
CA PRO A 51 7.00 -5.31 -4.45
C PRO A 51 7.77 -4.56 -3.34
N ALA A 52 7.89 -5.20 -2.18
CA ALA A 52 8.77 -4.73 -1.11
C ALA A 52 10.24 -4.78 -1.57
N ARG A 53 11.05 -3.82 -1.13
CA ARG A 53 12.48 -3.78 -1.44
C ARG A 53 13.20 -4.98 -0.81
N PHE A 54 13.97 -5.70 -1.62
CA PHE A 54 14.88 -6.73 -1.14
C PHE A 54 16.15 -6.11 -0.56
N SER A 55 16.64 -6.67 0.55
CA SER A 55 17.94 -6.36 1.14
C SER A 55 18.65 -7.68 1.45
N PRO A 56 19.92 -7.86 1.04
CA PRO A 56 20.65 -9.09 1.33
C PRO A 56 20.88 -9.31 2.83
N GLU A 57 21.09 -8.23 3.60
CA GLU A 57 21.40 -8.30 5.03
C GLU A 57 20.16 -8.48 5.92
N ASP A 58 18.97 -8.11 5.44
CA ASP A 58 17.66 -8.12 6.12
C ASP A 58 17.63 -8.59 7.61
N LYS A 59 17.95 -7.65 8.51
CA LYS A 59 18.06 -7.87 9.96
C LYS A 59 16.81 -8.48 10.60
N ASN A 60 15.63 -8.20 10.03
CA ASN A 60 14.34 -8.63 10.57
C ASN A 60 13.80 -9.89 9.86
N SER A 61 14.65 -10.60 9.11
CA SER A 61 14.29 -11.82 8.40
C SER A 61 13.78 -12.91 9.34
N ALA A 62 14.45 -13.12 10.48
CA ALA A 62 14.07 -14.11 11.49
C ALA A 62 12.66 -13.86 12.05
N GLU A 63 12.36 -12.61 12.45
CA GLU A 63 11.05 -12.21 12.96
C GLU A 63 9.94 -12.40 11.93
N ARG A 64 10.22 -12.08 10.66
CA ARG A 64 9.28 -12.27 9.55
C ARG A 64 8.95 -13.75 9.34
N ILE A 65 9.96 -14.62 9.40
CA ILE A 65 9.77 -16.08 9.25
C ILE A 65 8.94 -16.62 10.43
N GLN A 66 9.30 -16.25 11.67
CA GLN A 66 8.56 -16.67 12.86
C GLN A 66 7.10 -16.22 12.82
N THR A 67 6.84 -14.99 12.38
CA THR A 67 5.47 -14.47 12.26
C THR A 67 4.68 -15.28 11.23
N LYS A 68 5.25 -15.56 10.06
CA LYS A 68 4.61 -16.41 9.05
C LYS A 68 4.33 -17.82 9.58
N ALA A 69 5.23 -18.38 10.37
CA ALA A 69 5.07 -19.70 10.99
C ALA A 69 3.91 -19.76 11.97
N LYS A 70 3.76 -18.75 12.83
CA LYS A 70 2.65 -18.66 13.80
C LYS A 70 1.28 -18.68 13.14
N PHE A 71 1.17 -18.11 11.94
CA PHE A 71 -0.07 -18.05 11.16
C PHE A 71 -0.20 -19.17 10.12
N ASN A 72 0.68 -20.18 10.14
CA ASN A 72 0.69 -21.28 9.17
C ASN A 72 0.72 -20.82 7.70
N LEU A 73 1.44 -19.72 7.43
CA LEU A 73 1.53 -19.11 6.10
C LEU A 73 2.76 -19.59 5.31
N LEU A 74 3.58 -20.47 5.87
CA LEU A 74 4.76 -20.98 5.17
C LEU A 74 4.35 -22.12 4.23
N PRO A 75 4.82 -22.12 2.97
CA PRO A 75 4.42 -23.12 1.98
C PRO A 75 4.66 -24.56 2.43
N TYR A 76 5.75 -24.82 3.16
CA TYR A 76 6.13 -26.17 3.62
C TYR A 76 5.32 -26.68 4.83
N GLN A 77 4.44 -25.85 5.41
CA GLN A 77 3.49 -26.31 6.44
C GLN A 77 2.22 -26.91 5.82
N GLN A 78 1.99 -26.67 4.53
CA GLN A 78 0.85 -27.18 3.78
C GLN A 78 1.16 -28.57 3.23
N PRO A 79 0.14 -29.43 3.03
CA PRO A 79 0.34 -30.70 2.35
C PRO A 79 0.87 -30.48 0.93
N ASP A 80 1.62 -31.46 0.43
CA ASP A 80 2.11 -31.44 -0.94
C ASP A 80 0.94 -31.33 -1.93
N ILE A 81 1.13 -30.57 -3.02
CA ILE A 81 0.13 -30.44 -4.09
C ILE A 81 0.20 -31.71 -4.93
N GLU A 82 -0.84 -32.55 -4.86
CA GLU A 82 -1.04 -33.66 -5.79
C GLU A 82 -1.52 -33.11 -7.15
N TYR A 83 -0.87 -33.56 -8.25
CA TYR A 83 -1.15 -33.12 -9.62
C TYR A 83 -2.09 -34.09 -10.36
#